data_AF-A0AA39XMF5-F1
#
_entry.id   AF-A0AA39XMF5-F1
#
_cell.length_a   1.000
_cell.length_b   1.000
_cell.length_c   1.000
_cell.angle_alpha   90.00
_cell.angle_beta   90.00
_cell.angle_gamma   90.00
#
_symmetry.space_group_name_H-M   'P 1'
#
loop_
_entity.id
_entity.type
_entity.pdbx_description
1 polymer ?
#
loop_
_entity_poly.entity_id
_entity_poly.type
_entity_poly.pdbx_seq_one_letter_code
_entity_poly.pdbx_strand_id
1 'polypeptide(L)'
;MAPLLAILLSLFAFLISPSLAEDSVGTSLWSSTACTDKSVTIPSWIVANFSLRAAITPTDNGNGNAVAFLILTNRATDLSWYVSCSLVQGQGSCKTTKTSGGDLSVAVSVNVVNKTAQVFANETWTCNDKLNLDKKPAVIEFKAHGSTSFGLISDPSSGRVPAWKGNPELSLIKGSLTSPVQLEVSYYIGPGQMTASNSPTCATSPPLWRFEEIDYWNNTVSRSGFFGPTRGTGLNLKIVNTRADNSAKCDAYLNLDPFEPPSPTTLQVAEDPHLSWQPPRGPGTLATDLFFDPYDYTMRMNQTWYCRDPITVEVTAVTATSASLRPVMNCTTVNYGPAPWYGPGQTPSDDLRTHCTGSSVVVDGSISTVERLPAFSIEDPRPEYGGCLVDSLTVPSWSIQEISLSLNESNVKEKTATIYLGILTVGRNYIGRITETFNLTDPPSWGSCMGSQFQNPWGLLPSCQFQYDMELNRLTIHEQWICDDKGNGRNIQFNGTGTVTLPPRHCTPTTNSSITCDFGSPGPILIAPSGNVTYWNV
;
A
#
# COMPACT_ATOMS: atom_id res chain seq x y z
N MET A 1 -0.58 75.51 -2.11
CA MET A 1 -1.83 74.87 -1.66
C MET A 1 -2.04 73.64 -2.53
N ALA A 2 -2.21 72.48 -1.87
CA ALA A 2 -2.61 71.15 -2.33
C ALA A 2 -2.56 70.79 -3.84
N PRO A 3 -1.87 69.69 -4.21
CA PRO A 3 -2.08 68.95 -5.46
C PRO A 3 -3.19 67.89 -5.29
N LEU A 4 -3.88 67.53 -6.37
CA LEU A 4 -4.71 66.32 -6.42
C LEU A 4 -4.14 65.36 -7.47
N LEU A 5 -3.69 64.24 -6.92
CA LEU A 5 -2.95 63.14 -7.50
C LEU A 5 -3.97 62.07 -7.97
N ALA A 6 -3.89 61.62 -9.21
CA ALA A 6 -4.56 60.41 -9.67
C ALA A 6 -3.57 59.60 -10.51
N ILE A 7 -2.81 58.75 -9.83
CA ILE A 7 -1.93 57.75 -10.43
C ILE A 7 -2.72 56.44 -10.48
N LEU A 8 -2.99 55.98 -11.70
CA LEU A 8 -3.42 54.61 -11.99
C LEU A 8 -2.27 53.66 -11.64
N LEU A 9 -2.32 53.04 -10.46
CA LEU A 9 -1.54 51.86 -10.14
C LEU A 9 -2.28 50.63 -10.69
N SER A 10 -1.75 50.04 -11.76
CA SER A 10 -2.08 48.68 -12.16
C SER A 10 -1.48 47.70 -11.15
N LEU A 11 -2.31 47.25 -10.21
CA LEU A 11 -2.00 46.11 -9.35
C LEU A 11 -1.89 44.85 -10.24
N PHE A 12 -0.67 44.38 -10.48
CA PHE A 12 -0.43 43.00 -10.88
C PHE A 12 -0.77 42.11 -9.68
N ALA A 13 -1.98 41.55 -9.67
CA ALA A 13 -2.32 40.43 -8.82
C ALA A 13 -1.53 39.21 -9.32
N PHE A 14 -0.35 38.98 -8.75
CA PHE A 14 0.25 37.65 -8.76
C PHE A 14 -0.70 36.72 -8.01
N LEU A 15 -1.47 35.95 -8.76
CA LEU A 15 -2.09 34.72 -8.28
C LEU A 15 -0.95 33.80 -7.85
N ILE A 16 -0.59 33.89 -6.57
CA ILE A 16 0.17 32.84 -5.90
C ILE A 16 -0.77 31.64 -5.91
N SER A 17 -0.58 30.73 -6.85
CA SER A 17 -1.14 29.39 -6.77
C SER A 17 -0.83 28.88 -5.36
N PRO A 18 -1.80 28.35 -4.60
CA PRO A 18 -1.44 27.63 -3.39
C PRO A 18 -0.46 26.55 -3.85
N SER A 19 0.81 26.70 -3.47
CA SER A 19 1.68 25.54 -3.41
C SER A 19 0.92 24.57 -2.54
N LEU A 20 0.46 23.46 -3.12
CA LEU A 20 0.24 22.25 -2.37
C LEU A 20 1.56 22.00 -1.65
N ALA A 21 1.69 22.53 -0.45
CA ALA A 21 2.52 21.94 0.56
C ALA A 21 1.85 20.59 0.81
N GLU A 22 2.18 19.63 -0.04
CA GLU A 22 2.03 18.24 0.33
C GLU A 22 2.66 18.10 1.70
N ASP A 23 1.88 17.55 2.62
CA ASP A 23 2.32 17.16 3.95
C ASP A 23 3.73 16.58 3.85
N SER A 24 4.69 17.36 4.32
CA SER A 24 6.12 17.09 4.30
C SER A 24 6.38 15.73 4.93
N VAL A 25 6.45 14.65 4.13
CA VAL A 25 6.57 13.25 4.60
C VAL A 25 5.91 13.11 5.96
N GLY A 26 4.67 13.64 6.06
CA GLY A 26 3.94 13.59 7.31
C GLY A 26 3.84 12.11 7.55
N THR A 27 4.47 11.60 8.61
CA THR A 27 4.21 10.26 9.11
C THR A 27 2.72 10.11 9.02
N SER A 28 2.20 9.40 7.99
CA SER A 28 0.78 9.39 7.64
C SER A 28 0.07 9.31 8.97
N LEU A 29 -0.62 10.37 9.40
CA LEU A 29 -1.03 10.51 10.79
C LEU A 29 -2.13 9.49 10.97
N TRP A 30 -1.70 8.27 11.29
CA TRP A 30 -2.61 7.17 11.55
C TRP A 30 -3.48 7.68 12.67
N SER A 31 -4.79 7.66 12.47
CA SER A 31 -5.68 7.86 13.60
C SER A 31 -5.24 6.87 14.68
N SER A 32 -5.03 7.36 15.89
CA SER A 32 -4.68 6.53 17.06
C SER A 32 -5.69 5.40 17.30
N THR A 33 -6.81 5.41 16.58
CA THR A 33 -7.85 4.41 16.58
C THR A 33 -7.57 3.17 15.74
N ALA A 34 -6.62 3.14 14.80
CA ALA A 34 -6.43 1.99 13.88
C ALA A 34 -5.60 0.81 14.46
N CYS A 35 -5.83 0.46 15.73
CA CYS A 35 -5.06 -0.55 16.47
C CYS A 35 -5.01 -1.90 15.74
N THR A 36 -6.15 -2.39 15.24
CA THR A 36 -6.23 -3.71 14.58
C THR A 36 -5.38 -3.73 13.32
N ASP A 37 -5.49 -2.72 12.46
CA ASP A 37 -4.74 -2.62 11.21
C ASP A 37 -3.22 -2.59 11.49
N LYS A 38 -2.77 -1.76 12.44
CA LYS A 38 -1.36 -1.68 12.86
C LYS A 38 -0.86 -3.00 13.43
N SER A 39 -1.67 -3.69 14.25
CA SER A 39 -1.28 -4.95 14.91
C SER A 39 -1.03 -6.09 13.93
N VAL A 40 -1.78 -6.08 12.83
CA VAL A 40 -1.66 -7.08 11.75
C VAL A 40 -0.52 -6.72 10.80
N THR A 41 -0.39 -5.44 10.43
CA THR A 41 0.57 -5.00 9.42
C THR A 41 2.00 -4.85 9.96
N ILE A 42 2.14 -4.33 11.18
CA ILE A 42 3.43 -3.93 11.76
C ILE A 42 3.55 -4.24 13.26
N PRO A 43 3.33 -5.49 13.74
CA PRO A 43 3.67 -5.86 15.11
C PRO A 43 5.15 -5.53 15.37
N SER A 44 5.42 -4.43 16.07
CA SER A 44 6.76 -3.87 16.18
C SER A 44 6.86 -2.91 17.35
N TRP A 45 8.10 -2.73 17.82
CA TRP A 45 8.40 -1.82 18.93
C TRP A 45 9.53 -0.89 18.59
N ILE A 46 9.44 0.36 19.04
CA ILE A 46 10.53 1.32 18.99
C ILE A 46 11.30 1.20 20.30
N VAL A 47 12.60 0.96 20.19
CA VAL A 47 13.57 1.10 21.28
C VAL A 47 14.16 2.50 21.17
N ALA A 48 13.93 3.33 22.18
CA ALA A 48 14.43 4.70 22.27
C ALA A 48 15.28 4.88 23.52
N ASN A 49 16.23 5.83 23.47
CA ASN A 49 17.04 6.26 24.61
C ASN A 49 17.76 5.10 25.32
N PHE A 50 18.27 4.12 24.55
CA PHE A 50 19.04 3.03 25.12
C PHE A 50 20.31 3.57 25.77
N SER A 51 20.47 3.32 27.06
CA SER A 51 21.67 3.64 27.83
C SER A 51 22.12 2.44 28.64
N LEU A 52 23.42 2.18 28.63
CA LEU A 52 24.06 1.13 29.39
C LEU A 52 25.04 1.78 30.36
N ARG A 53 24.81 1.58 31.66
CA ARG A 53 25.75 1.94 32.72
C ARG A 53 26.45 0.68 33.18
N ALA A 54 27.73 0.58 32.86
CA ALA A 54 28.53 -0.59 33.19
C ALA A 54 29.71 -0.18 34.08
N ALA A 55 30.08 -1.05 35.01
CA ALA A 55 31.37 -0.96 35.69
C ALA A 55 32.53 -1.47 34.80
N ILE A 56 32.23 -1.96 33.59
CA ILE A 56 33.16 -2.71 32.72
C ILE A 56 33.05 -2.21 31.27
N THR A 57 34.17 -2.16 30.58
CA THR A 57 34.28 -1.92 29.14
C THR A 57 33.66 -3.09 28.35
N PRO A 58 32.82 -2.87 27.32
CA PRO A 58 32.16 -3.93 26.54
C PRO A 58 33.09 -4.86 25.74
N THR A 59 34.40 -4.74 25.95
CA THR A 59 35.46 -5.59 25.38
C THR A 59 35.77 -6.81 26.24
N ASP A 60 35.35 -6.84 27.50
CA ASP A 60 35.80 -7.85 28.47
C ASP A 60 34.76 -8.97 28.65
N ASN A 61 34.44 -9.69 27.57
CA ASN A 61 33.68 -10.96 27.54
C ASN A 61 32.51 -11.10 28.55
N GLY A 62 31.82 -9.99 28.84
CA GLY A 62 30.70 -9.96 29.77
C GLY A 62 31.01 -10.46 31.18
N ASN A 63 32.15 -10.18 31.81
CA ASN A 63 32.41 -10.68 33.19
C ASN A 63 31.96 -9.76 34.35
N GLY A 64 30.89 -8.99 34.17
CA GLY A 64 30.27 -8.36 35.34
C GLY A 64 28.98 -7.61 35.12
N ASN A 65 28.58 -6.91 36.18
CA ASN A 65 27.23 -6.39 36.33
C ASN A 65 27.09 -5.04 35.61
N ALA A 66 26.01 -4.91 34.84
CA ALA A 66 25.64 -3.66 34.20
C ALA A 66 24.13 -3.41 34.37
N VAL A 67 23.73 -2.15 34.20
CA VAL A 67 22.31 -1.77 34.18
C VAL A 67 22.01 -1.11 32.85
N ALA A 68 21.04 -1.65 32.13
CA ALA A 68 20.52 -1.05 30.90
C ALA A 68 19.19 -0.34 31.18
N PHE A 69 18.99 0.78 30.51
CA PHE A 69 17.74 1.54 30.51
C PHE A 69 17.32 1.83 29.07
N LEU A 70 16.04 1.72 28.77
CA LEU A 70 15.47 2.08 27.48
C LEU A 70 13.99 2.46 27.63
N ILE A 71 13.46 3.15 26.62
CA ILE A 71 12.02 3.32 26.42
C ILE A 71 11.62 2.35 25.31
N LEU A 72 10.60 1.53 25.59
CA LEU A 72 10.00 0.65 24.61
C LEU A 72 8.62 1.17 24.27
N THR A 73 8.31 1.37 22.99
CA THR A 73 6.98 1.82 22.53
C THR A 73 6.40 0.80 21.56
N ASN A 74 5.24 0.23 21.88
CA ASN A 74 4.50 -0.63 20.96
C ASN A 74 3.76 0.26 19.95
N ARG A 75 4.06 0.10 18.66
CA ARG A 75 3.51 0.95 17.61
C ARG A 75 2.05 0.68 17.28
N ALA A 76 1.53 -0.51 17.63
CA ALA A 76 0.14 -0.85 17.39
C ALA A 76 -0.81 -0.18 18.39
N THR A 77 -0.40 -0.10 19.65
CA THR A 77 -1.20 0.44 20.76
C THR A 77 -0.79 1.86 21.18
N ASP A 78 0.33 2.35 20.66
CA ASP A 78 0.98 3.61 21.06
C ASP A 78 1.34 3.65 22.57
N LEU A 79 1.36 2.49 23.25
CA LEU A 79 1.75 2.37 24.66
C LEU A 79 3.27 2.31 24.81
N SER A 80 3.76 2.89 25.91
CA SER A 80 5.19 2.97 26.20
C SER A 80 5.54 2.50 27.61
N TRP A 81 6.72 1.91 27.73
CA TRP A 81 7.29 1.41 28.98
C TRP A 81 8.69 1.95 29.19
N TYR A 82 8.99 2.38 30.40
CA TYR A 82 10.34 2.53 30.89
C TYR A 82 10.86 1.16 31.31
N VAL A 83 11.99 0.75 30.73
CA VAL A 83 12.56 -0.58 30.92
C VAL A 83 13.90 -0.45 31.63
N SER A 84 14.08 -1.22 32.70
CA SER A 84 15.35 -1.30 33.44
C SER A 84 15.78 -2.76 33.59
N CYS A 85 16.99 -3.07 33.14
CA CYS A 85 17.51 -4.44 33.11
C CYS A 85 18.78 -4.54 33.95
N SER A 86 18.80 -5.47 34.91
CA SER A 86 20.02 -5.86 35.61
C SER A 86 20.69 -6.97 34.83
N LEU A 87 21.85 -6.68 34.25
CA LEU A 87 22.61 -7.61 33.41
C LEU A 87 23.64 -8.35 34.25
N VAL A 88 23.58 -9.67 34.23
CA VAL A 88 24.62 -10.58 34.75
C VAL A 88 25.24 -11.25 33.54
N GLN A 89 26.54 -11.06 33.39
CA GLN A 89 27.30 -11.50 32.23
C GLN A 89 26.78 -10.99 30.87
N GLY A 90 26.35 -9.74 30.83
CA GLY A 90 25.80 -9.11 29.63
C GLY A 90 24.33 -9.46 29.35
N GLN A 91 23.74 -10.44 30.05
CA GLN A 91 22.35 -10.86 29.85
C GLN A 91 21.48 -10.55 31.07
N GLY A 92 20.23 -10.15 30.85
CA GLY A 92 19.28 -9.97 31.94
C GLY A 92 17.82 -9.82 31.51
N SER A 93 16.93 -10.27 32.40
CA SER A 93 15.50 -9.96 32.32
C SER A 93 15.23 -8.55 32.84
N CYS A 94 14.34 -7.83 32.19
CA CYS A 94 14.06 -6.45 32.53
C CYS A 94 12.81 -6.31 33.40
N LYS A 95 12.81 -5.26 34.23
CA LYS A 95 11.61 -4.73 34.88
C LYS A 95 11.04 -3.62 34.00
N THR A 96 9.73 -3.65 33.81
CA THR A 96 9.01 -2.71 32.95
C THR A 96 8.06 -1.89 33.80
N THR A 97 8.20 -0.57 33.76
CA THR A 97 7.29 0.37 34.41
C THR A 97 6.57 1.15 33.33
N LYS A 98 5.23 1.11 33.32
CA LYS A 98 4.43 1.83 32.33
C LYS A 98 4.65 3.34 32.46
N THR A 99 4.77 4.02 31.33
CA THR A 99 4.75 5.49 31.30
C THR A 99 3.35 6.03 31.06
N SER A 100 2.44 5.23 30.47
CA SER A 100 1.06 5.64 30.15
C SER A 100 0.14 4.44 29.88
N GLY A 101 -1.08 4.43 30.44
CA GLY A 101 -2.27 3.66 30.00
C GLY A 101 -2.27 2.12 30.13
N GLY A 102 -3.45 1.55 30.44
CA GLY A 102 -3.80 0.11 30.27
C GLY A 102 -3.20 -0.89 31.27
N ASP A 103 -3.75 -2.12 31.31
CA ASP A 103 -3.31 -3.25 32.16
C ASP A 103 -2.32 -4.22 31.49
N LEU A 104 -1.84 -3.90 30.30
CA LEU A 104 -0.97 -4.79 29.50
C LEU A 104 0.45 -4.95 30.08
N SER A 105 1.04 -6.14 29.98
CA SER A 105 2.41 -6.42 30.44
C SER A 105 3.28 -6.85 29.27
N VAL A 106 4.50 -6.30 29.20
CA VAL A 106 5.49 -6.66 28.19
C VAL A 106 6.66 -7.38 28.86
N ALA A 107 7.10 -8.49 28.28
CA ALA A 107 8.31 -9.18 28.69
C ALA A 107 9.48 -8.70 27.82
N VAL A 108 10.51 -8.12 28.47
CA VAL A 108 11.69 -7.57 27.79
C VAL A 108 12.95 -8.22 28.35
N SER A 109 13.88 -8.57 27.47
CA SER A 109 15.23 -8.98 27.83
C SER A 109 16.27 -8.25 26.98
N VAL A 110 17.44 -8.05 27.57
CA VAL A 110 18.57 -7.38 26.92
C VAL A 110 19.79 -8.28 27.04
N ASN A 111 20.54 -8.39 25.94
CA ASN A 111 21.82 -9.07 25.86
C ASN A 111 22.84 -8.12 25.25
N VAL A 112 24.01 -7.95 25.88
CA VAL A 112 25.08 -7.07 25.41
C VAL A 112 26.35 -7.87 25.19
N VAL A 113 26.81 -7.92 23.95
CA VAL A 113 28.02 -8.65 23.53
C VAL A 113 28.82 -7.78 22.57
N ASN A 114 30.13 -7.63 22.79
CA ASN A 114 31.07 -6.96 21.86
C ASN A 114 30.61 -5.57 21.36
N LYS A 115 30.18 -4.68 22.26
CA LYS A 115 29.60 -3.35 21.92
C LYS A 115 28.34 -3.42 21.04
N THR A 116 27.64 -4.55 21.04
CA THR A 116 26.32 -4.70 20.42
C THR A 116 25.31 -4.98 21.51
N ALA A 117 24.22 -4.23 21.55
CA ALA A 117 23.06 -4.55 22.36
C ALA A 117 22.02 -5.26 21.50
N GLN A 118 21.49 -6.36 22.00
CA GLN A 118 20.35 -7.07 21.45
C GLN A 118 19.18 -6.92 22.44
N VAL A 119 18.04 -6.47 21.94
CA VAL A 119 16.81 -6.27 22.72
C VAL A 119 15.75 -7.21 22.18
N PHE A 120 15.11 -7.96 23.07
CA PHE A 120 13.99 -8.84 22.76
C PHE A 120 12.73 -8.35 23.48
N ALA A 121 11.60 -8.35 22.79
CA ALA A 121 10.29 -8.00 23.32
C ALA A 121 9.27 -9.11 23.01
N ASN A 122 8.38 -9.37 23.96
CA ASN A 122 7.24 -10.27 23.81
C ASN A 122 6.06 -9.65 24.56
N GLU A 123 4.96 -9.40 23.85
CA GLU A 123 3.80 -8.68 24.37
C GLU A 123 2.49 -9.30 23.88
N THR A 124 1.47 -9.21 24.74
CA THR A 124 0.07 -9.44 24.39
C THR A 124 -0.70 -8.15 24.57
N TRP A 125 -1.53 -7.79 23.59
CA TRP A 125 -2.42 -6.63 23.65
C TRP A 125 -3.77 -6.91 22.99
N THR A 126 -4.76 -6.05 23.22
CA THR A 126 -6.08 -6.17 22.59
C THR A 126 -6.43 -4.90 21.82
N CYS A 127 -7.09 -5.07 20.67
CA CYS A 127 -7.68 -3.98 19.90
C CYS A 127 -9.20 -4.16 19.82
N ASN A 128 -9.94 -3.06 19.78
CA ASN A 128 -11.41 -3.04 19.71
C ASN A 128 -11.96 -1.96 18.78
N ASP A 129 -11.16 -1.52 17.82
CA ASP A 129 -11.45 -0.46 16.86
C ASP A 129 -12.29 -0.91 15.67
N LYS A 130 -12.42 -2.22 15.46
CA LYS A 130 -13.28 -2.81 14.43
C LYS A 130 -14.60 -3.24 15.05
N LEU A 131 -15.67 -3.17 14.28
CA LEU A 131 -16.98 -3.67 14.71
C LEU A 131 -17.13 -5.14 14.32
N ASN A 132 -17.91 -5.89 15.07
CA ASN A 132 -18.41 -7.21 14.70
C ASN A 132 -19.75 -7.10 13.95
N LEU A 133 -20.35 -8.24 13.61
CA LEU A 133 -21.65 -8.32 12.94
C LEU A 133 -22.79 -7.60 13.64
N ASP A 134 -22.78 -7.61 14.97
CA ASP A 134 -23.78 -6.94 15.80
C ASP A 134 -23.52 -5.43 15.92
N LYS A 135 -22.58 -4.89 15.13
CA LYS A 135 -22.10 -3.50 15.21
C LYS A 135 -21.53 -3.15 16.59
N LYS A 136 -21.02 -4.15 17.32
CA LYS A 136 -20.33 -3.98 18.61
C LYS A 136 -18.82 -4.05 18.39
N PRO A 137 -17.99 -3.41 19.23
CA PRO A 137 -16.54 -3.55 19.16
C PRO A 137 -16.10 -5.02 19.19
N ALA A 138 -15.38 -5.46 18.15
CA ALA A 138 -14.74 -6.76 18.06
C ALA A 138 -13.43 -6.69 18.84
N VAL A 139 -13.34 -7.37 19.98
CA VAL A 139 -12.10 -7.44 20.76
C VAL A 139 -11.21 -8.54 20.18
N ILE A 140 -10.07 -8.16 19.63
CA ILE A 140 -9.08 -9.09 19.08
C ILE A 140 -7.84 -9.06 19.95
N GLU A 141 -7.40 -10.24 20.38
CA GLU A 141 -6.15 -10.42 21.13
C GLU A 141 -4.99 -10.70 20.18
N PHE A 142 -3.97 -9.85 20.29
CA PHE A 142 -2.73 -9.96 19.56
C PHE A 142 -1.62 -10.41 20.49
N LYS A 143 -0.77 -11.32 19.99
CA LYS A 143 0.44 -11.74 20.67
C LYS A 143 1.58 -11.71 19.69
N ALA A 144 2.63 -10.95 19.99
CA ALA A 144 3.79 -10.84 19.13
C ALA A 144 5.08 -10.90 19.94
N HIS A 145 6.16 -11.25 19.23
CA HIS A 145 7.51 -11.17 19.76
C HIS A 145 8.46 -10.69 18.67
N GLY A 146 9.63 -10.19 19.06
CA GLY A 146 10.65 -9.77 18.11
C GLY A 146 11.97 -9.48 18.79
N SER A 147 13.00 -9.29 17.98
CA SER A 147 14.28 -8.79 18.48
C SER A 147 14.91 -7.78 17.52
N THR A 148 15.82 -6.97 18.05
CA THR A 148 16.68 -6.08 17.27
C THR A 148 18.07 -6.05 17.87
N SER A 149 19.05 -5.62 17.08
CA SER A 149 20.42 -5.42 17.53
C SER A 149 20.99 -4.11 16.98
N PHE A 150 21.71 -3.36 17.80
CA PHE A 150 22.34 -2.10 17.42
C PHE A 150 23.69 -1.91 18.12
N GLY A 151 24.53 -1.05 17.54
CA GLY A 151 25.85 -0.75 18.07
C GLY A 151 25.78 0.13 19.32
N LEU A 152 26.82 0.07 20.14
CA LEU A 152 27.01 0.92 21.31
C LEU A 152 28.17 1.86 21.10
N ILE A 153 27.94 3.14 21.35
CA ILE A 153 28.98 4.18 21.33
C ILE A 153 29.16 4.76 22.73
N SER A 154 30.38 5.18 23.05
CA SER A 154 30.69 5.79 24.34
C SER A 154 29.87 7.06 24.53
N ASP A 155 29.25 7.21 25.69
CA ASP A 155 28.54 8.42 26.09
C ASP A 155 29.45 9.27 27.01
N PRO A 156 30.08 10.34 26.50
CA PRO A 156 30.97 11.18 27.30
C PRO A 156 30.23 12.02 28.35
N SER A 157 28.89 12.10 28.30
CA SER A 157 28.10 12.94 29.19
C SER A 157 27.90 12.35 30.60
N SER A 158 28.25 11.07 30.82
CA SER A 158 27.90 10.33 32.04
C SER A 158 28.86 10.48 33.24
N GLY A 159 29.88 11.34 33.17
CA GLY A 159 30.81 11.58 34.28
C GLY A 159 31.74 10.39 34.58
N ARG A 160 31.90 10.02 35.86
CA ARG A 160 32.93 9.06 36.34
C ARG A 160 32.66 7.58 36.00
N VAL A 161 31.45 7.23 35.54
CA VAL A 161 31.10 5.84 35.21
C VAL A 161 31.03 5.71 33.69
N PRO A 162 31.74 4.73 33.08
CA PRO A 162 31.62 4.46 31.65
C PRO A 162 30.15 4.21 31.30
N ALA A 163 29.59 5.06 30.44
CA ALA A 163 28.27 4.84 29.86
C ALA A 163 28.38 4.66 28.36
N TRP A 164 27.41 3.93 27.83
CA TRP A 164 27.26 3.67 26.42
C TRP A 164 25.83 4.01 26.02
N LYS A 165 25.67 4.61 24.84
CA LYS A 165 24.37 4.85 24.24
C LYS A 165 24.18 3.99 22.99
N GLY A 166 22.93 3.68 22.68
CA GLY A 166 22.58 3.03 21.43
C GLY A 166 22.93 3.90 20.22
N ASN A 167 23.43 3.27 19.17
CA ASN A 167 23.63 3.87 17.86
C ASN A 167 23.04 2.90 16.80
N PRO A 168 21.92 3.27 16.16
CA PRO A 168 21.23 4.56 16.22
C PRO A 168 20.45 4.78 17.53
N GLU A 169 20.08 6.03 17.83
CA GLU A 169 19.32 6.38 19.05
C GLU A 169 17.89 5.79 19.07
N LEU A 170 17.34 5.53 17.89
CA LEU A 170 16.07 4.85 17.68
C LEU A 170 16.28 3.57 16.87
N SER A 171 15.87 2.44 17.43
CA SER A 171 15.94 1.13 16.79
C SER A 171 14.56 0.47 16.73
N LEU A 172 14.29 -0.29 15.66
CA LEU A 172 13.03 -1.00 15.47
C LEU A 172 13.22 -2.48 15.83
N ILE A 173 12.38 -2.98 16.73
CA ILE A 173 12.16 -4.41 16.91
C ILE A 173 11.18 -4.86 15.84
N LYS A 174 11.70 -5.63 14.88
CA LYS A 174 10.92 -6.29 13.84
C LYS A 174 10.18 -7.46 14.47
N GLY A 175 8.86 -7.35 14.62
CA GLY A 175 8.06 -8.36 15.31
C GLY A 175 7.45 -9.39 14.36
N SER A 176 7.08 -10.52 14.95
CA SER A 176 6.32 -11.59 14.34
C SER A 176 5.09 -11.86 15.18
N LEU A 177 3.95 -11.93 14.52
CA LEU A 177 2.67 -12.20 15.15
C LEU A 177 2.53 -13.70 15.37
N THR A 178 2.00 -14.07 16.54
CA THR A 178 1.67 -15.46 16.92
C THR A 178 0.19 -15.67 17.18
N SER A 179 -0.57 -14.59 17.41
CA SER A 179 -2.02 -14.58 17.58
C SER A 179 -2.58 -13.25 17.03
N PRO A 180 -3.77 -13.23 16.39
CA PRO A 180 -4.64 -14.38 16.11
C PRO A 180 -4.04 -15.32 15.06
N VAL A 181 -3.38 -14.77 14.04
CA VAL A 181 -2.70 -15.55 13.00
C VAL A 181 -1.20 -15.50 13.20
N GLN A 182 -0.51 -16.61 12.95
CA GLN A 182 0.94 -16.60 12.87
C GLN A 182 1.37 -15.91 11.59
N LEU A 183 1.90 -14.70 11.71
CA LEU A 183 2.35 -13.88 10.59
C LEU A 183 3.78 -13.40 10.85
N GLU A 184 4.69 -13.74 9.96
CA GLU A 184 5.96 -13.02 9.86
C GLU A 184 5.74 -11.79 8.98
N VAL A 185 6.04 -10.60 9.50
CA VAL A 185 5.91 -9.37 8.70
C VAL A 185 6.99 -9.38 7.62
N SER A 186 6.61 -9.19 6.36
CA SER A 186 7.58 -8.97 5.30
C SER A 186 8.03 -7.52 5.41
N TYR A 187 9.14 -7.29 6.11
CA TYR A 187 9.83 -6.01 6.00
C TYR A 187 10.29 -5.88 4.56
N TYR A 188 10.04 -4.72 3.95
CA TYR A 188 10.30 -4.52 2.53
C TYR A 188 11.78 -4.73 2.25
N ILE A 189 12.10 -5.81 1.51
CA ILE A 189 13.41 -6.04 0.90
C ILE A 189 13.16 -5.86 -0.60
N GLY A 190 13.07 -4.62 -1.05
CA GLY A 190 12.79 -4.32 -2.46
C GLY A 190 13.80 -4.97 -3.41
N PRO A 191 13.41 -5.27 -4.67
CA PRO A 191 14.34 -5.64 -5.72
C PRO A 191 15.27 -4.46 -5.99
N GLY A 192 16.56 -4.69 -5.76
CA GLY A 192 17.48 -3.61 -5.44
C GLY A 192 17.29 -3.24 -3.98
N GLN A 193 18.28 -3.53 -3.13
CA GLN A 193 18.44 -2.70 -1.95
C GLN A 193 18.35 -1.26 -2.46
N MET A 194 17.28 -0.55 -2.12
CA MET A 194 17.23 0.90 -2.24
C MET A 194 18.34 1.37 -1.33
N THR A 195 19.56 1.36 -1.85
CA THR A 195 20.74 1.85 -1.17
C THR A 195 20.51 3.33 -1.20
N ALA A 196 19.82 3.81 -0.16
CA ALA A 196 19.98 5.17 0.27
C ALA A 196 21.46 5.47 0.11
N SER A 197 21.81 6.37 -0.80
CA SER A 197 23.16 6.37 -1.36
C SER A 197 24.13 6.49 -0.20
N ASN A 198 25.06 5.54 -0.09
CA ASN A 198 26.10 5.56 0.93
C ASN A 198 27.14 6.66 0.65
N SER A 199 26.93 7.46 -0.40
CA SER A 199 27.73 8.61 -0.70
C SER A 199 27.59 9.66 0.40
N PRO A 200 28.69 10.12 1.02
CA PRO A 200 28.66 11.18 2.02
C PRO A 200 28.13 12.51 1.46
N THR A 201 28.07 12.65 0.13
CA THR A 201 27.54 13.86 -0.53
C THR A 201 26.06 13.78 -0.86
N CYS A 202 25.40 12.64 -0.64
CA CYS A 202 24.02 12.40 -1.06
C CYS A 202 23.02 13.44 -0.50
N ALA A 203 23.24 13.90 0.73
CA ALA A 203 22.36 14.86 1.40
C ALA A 203 22.84 16.31 1.38
N THR A 204 24.06 16.57 0.92
CA THR A 204 24.72 17.89 1.07
C THR A 204 25.02 18.59 -0.25
N SER A 205 25.12 17.85 -1.35
CA SER A 205 25.41 18.43 -2.66
C SER A 205 24.13 18.71 -3.45
N PRO A 206 23.99 19.88 -4.11
CA PRO A 206 22.89 20.13 -5.03
C PRO A 206 22.79 19.01 -6.07
N PRO A 207 21.59 18.50 -6.36
CA PRO A 207 21.43 17.41 -7.31
C PRO A 207 21.71 17.89 -8.73
N LEU A 208 22.12 16.94 -9.55
CA LEU A 208 22.32 17.13 -10.98
C LEU A 208 21.54 16.03 -11.69
N TRP A 209 20.47 16.42 -12.38
CA TRP A 209 19.61 15.49 -13.09
C TRP A 209 19.97 15.45 -14.55
N ARG A 210 19.86 14.26 -15.12
CA ARG A 210 19.94 14.06 -16.54
C ARG A 210 18.63 13.46 -17.04
N PHE A 211 17.99 14.16 -17.96
CA PHE A 211 16.83 13.68 -18.70
C PHE A 211 17.37 12.99 -19.95
N GLU A 212 17.01 11.73 -20.13
CA GLU A 212 17.42 10.85 -21.22
C GLU A 212 16.18 10.14 -21.80
N GLU A 213 16.32 9.54 -22.98
CA GLU A 213 15.24 8.74 -23.60
C GLU A 213 13.90 9.48 -23.72
N ILE A 214 13.94 10.80 -23.93
CA ILE A 214 12.73 11.64 -24.00
C ILE A 214 11.98 11.33 -25.29
N ASP A 215 10.78 10.81 -25.16
CA ASP A 215 9.96 10.33 -26.24
C ASP A 215 8.50 10.72 -25.99
N TYR A 216 7.93 11.54 -26.86
CA TYR A 216 6.57 12.06 -26.75
C TYR A 216 5.76 11.65 -27.97
N TRP A 217 4.52 11.22 -27.77
CA TRP A 217 3.61 10.89 -28.85
C TRP A 217 2.22 11.50 -28.64
N ASN A 218 1.57 11.84 -29.74
CA ASN A 218 0.18 12.28 -29.81
C ASN A 218 -0.53 11.57 -30.95
N ASN A 219 -1.50 10.72 -30.61
CA ASN A 219 -2.31 9.96 -31.56
C ASN A 219 -3.77 10.40 -31.50
N THR A 220 -4.27 10.95 -32.60
CA THR A 220 -5.65 11.45 -32.71
C THR A 220 -6.72 10.35 -32.81
N VAL A 221 -6.34 9.13 -33.24
CA VAL A 221 -7.28 8.04 -33.47
C VAL A 221 -6.80 6.73 -32.83
N SER A 222 -7.72 6.00 -32.19
CA SER A 222 -7.46 4.65 -31.67
C SER A 222 -7.49 3.65 -32.82
N ARG A 223 -6.50 2.76 -32.94
CA ARG A 223 -6.65 1.59 -33.81
C ARG A 223 -7.39 0.49 -33.05
N SER A 224 -8.46 -0.02 -33.65
CA SER A 224 -9.14 -1.22 -33.18
C SER A 224 -8.18 -2.42 -33.25
N GLY A 225 -7.71 -2.88 -32.08
CA GLY A 225 -6.86 -4.05 -31.92
C GLY A 225 -6.10 -4.01 -30.59
N PHE A 226 -5.91 -5.18 -29.96
CA PHE A 226 -5.22 -5.35 -28.67
C PHE A 226 -3.75 -4.86 -28.66
N PHE A 227 -3.20 -4.51 -29.83
CA PHE A 227 -1.81 -4.09 -30.04
C PHE A 227 -1.68 -2.77 -30.81
N GLY A 228 -2.77 -2.03 -31.03
CA GLY A 228 -2.70 -0.70 -31.65
C GLY A 228 -2.21 0.36 -30.65
N PRO A 229 -1.54 1.44 -31.11
CA PRO A 229 -1.28 2.57 -30.24
C PRO A 229 -2.61 3.11 -29.72
N THR A 230 -2.69 3.29 -28.40
CA THR A 230 -3.85 3.88 -27.76
C THR A 230 -4.00 5.33 -28.22
N ARG A 231 -5.25 5.74 -28.44
CA ARG A 231 -5.62 7.13 -28.68
C ARG A 231 -5.17 7.97 -27.48
N GLY A 232 -4.65 9.17 -27.76
CA GLY A 232 -4.23 10.10 -26.73
C GLY A 232 -2.77 10.54 -26.87
N THR A 233 -2.30 11.21 -25.83
CA THR A 233 -0.93 11.71 -25.71
C THR A 233 -0.18 10.93 -24.65
N GLY A 234 1.10 10.66 -24.87
CA GLY A 234 1.95 10.05 -23.85
C GLY A 234 3.39 10.55 -23.88
N LEU A 235 4.09 10.26 -22.80
CA LEU A 235 5.46 10.66 -22.52
C LEU A 235 6.22 9.48 -21.91
N ASN A 236 7.34 9.14 -22.55
CA ASN A 236 8.37 8.25 -22.06
C ASN A 236 9.61 9.08 -21.80
N LEU A 237 10.23 8.94 -20.63
CA LEU A 237 11.56 9.49 -20.38
C LEU A 237 12.23 8.80 -19.21
N LYS A 238 13.56 8.87 -19.19
CA LYS A 238 14.41 8.41 -18.10
C LYS A 238 15.06 9.59 -17.41
N ILE A 239 14.99 9.62 -16.09
CA ILE A 239 15.60 10.64 -15.24
C ILE A 239 16.71 9.96 -14.45
N VAL A 240 17.92 10.52 -14.47
CA VAL A 240 19.05 10.02 -13.67
C VAL A 240 19.52 11.11 -12.72
N ASN A 241 19.46 10.88 -11.41
CA ASN A 241 20.10 11.74 -10.42
C ASN A 241 21.55 11.27 -10.23
N THR A 242 22.48 11.95 -10.88
CA THR A 242 23.89 11.55 -10.90
C THR A 242 24.61 11.71 -9.55
N ARG A 243 24.00 12.44 -8.59
CA ARG A 243 24.57 12.64 -7.24
C ARG A 243 24.10 11.60 -6.24
N ALA A 244 22.86 11.15 -6.39
CA ALA A 244 22.27 10.10 -5.57
C ALA A 244 22.46 8.70 -6.17
N ASP A 245 22.96 8.59 -7.41
CA ASP A 245 23.10 7.34 -8.15
C ASP A 245 21.77 6.57 -8.25
N ASN A 246 20.70 7.30 -8.56
CA ASN A 246 19.38 6.73 -8.77
C ASN A 246 18.82 7.12 -10.13
N SER A 247 17.88 6.33 -10.63
CA SER A 247 17.20 6.60 -11.90
C SER A 247 15.73 6.27 -11.82
N ALA A 248 14.90 7.13 -12.39
CA ALA A 248 13.46 6.93 -12.52
C ALA A 248 13.08 6.84 -14.00
N LYS A 249 12.05 6.05 -14.34
CA LYS A 249 11.50 6.00 -15.70
C LYS A 249 10.03 6.38 -15.67
N CYS A 250 9.70 7.41 -16.44
CA CYS A 250 8.32 7.84 -16.67
C CYS A 250 7.81 7.11 -17.91
N ASP A 251 6.67 6.45 -17.77
CA ASP A 251 5.83 6.01 -18.89
C ASP A 251 4.41 6.45 -18.53
N ALA A 252 3.95 7.51 -19.17
CA ALA A 252 2.71 8.19 -18.79
C ALA A 252 1.81 8.46 -19.98
N TYR A 253 0.51 8.20 -19.80
CA TYR A 253 -0.56 8.66 -20.68
C TYR A 253 -1.11 9.97 -20.13
N LEU A 254 -0.84 11.08 -20.83
CA LEU A 254 -1.16 12.44 -20.38
C LEU A 254 -2.63 12.79 -20.59
N ASN A 255 -3.21 12.33 -21.70
CA ASN A 255 -4.61 12.57 -22.03
C ASN A 255 -5.13 11.42 -22.90
N LEU A 256 -6.35 10.96 -22.62
CA LEU A 256 -7.06 9.96 -23.41
C LEU A 256 -7.88 10.60 -24.54
N ASP A 257 -8.26 11.89 -24.41
CA ASP A 257 -8.89 12.64 -25.50
C ASP A 257 -7.86 13.52 -26.24
N PRO A 258 -7.42 13.13 -27.45
CA PRO A 258 -6.49 13.89 -28.26
C PRO A 258 -7.09 15.15 -28.89
N PHE A 259 -8.40 15.37 -28.78
CA PHE A 259 -9.04 16.61 -29.24
C PHE A 259 -9.10 17.67 -28.14
N GLU A 260 -8.88 17.27 -26.88
CA GLU A 260 -8.69 18.25 -25.82
C GLU A 260 -7.26 18.80 -25.87
N PRO A 261 -7.10 20.13 -25.83
CA PRO A 261 -5.79 20.75 -25.71
C PRO A 261 -5.03 20.14 -24.53
N PRO A 262 -3.84 19.55 -24.74
CA PRO A 262 -3.16 18.84 -23.68
C PRO A 262 -2.74 19.85 -22.62
N SER A 263 -3.20 19.67 -21.38
CA SER A 263 -2.91 20.59 -20.28
C SER A 263 -1.63 20.20 -19.56
N PRO A 264 -0.93 21.15 -18.92
CA PRO A 264 0.21 20.82 -18.09
C PRO A 264 -0.19 19.84 -17.00
N THR A 265 0.56 18.75 -16.89
CA THR A 265 0.20 17.62 -16.04
C THR A 265 1.37 17.28 -15.11
N THR A 266 1.05 16.96 -13.86
CA THR A 266 2.01 16.37 -12.91
C THR A 266 1.94 14.85 -13.01
N LEU A 267 3.08 14.23 -13.26
CA LEU A 267 3.24 12.79 -13.43
C LEU A 267 3.97 12.22 -12.23
N GLN A 268 3.42 11.15 -11.66
CA GLN A 268 4.16 10.34 -10.70
C GLN A 268 5.03 9.36 -11.46
N VAL A 269 6.33 9.41 -11.18
CA VAL A 269 7.33 8.61 -11.89
C VAL A 269 7.77 7.45 -11.01
N ALA A 270 7.76 6.24 -11.58
CA ALA A 270 8.23 5.03 -10.90
C ALA A 270 9.71 4.76 -11.21
N GLU A 271 10.38 4.07 -10.29
CA GLU A 271 11.76 3.62 -10.49
C GLU A 271 11.82 2.41 -11.44
N ASP A 272 10.82 1.52 -11.36
CA ASP A 272 10.69 0.33 -12.22
C ASP A 272 9.64 0.56 -13.32
N PRO A 273 10.02 0.53 -14.61
CA PRO A 273 9.09 0.67 -15.72
C PRO A 273 8.06 -0.45 -15.84
N HIS A 274 8.31 -1.63 -15.26
CA HIS A 274 7.32 -2.71 -15.22
C HIS A 274 6.18 -2.43 -14.22
N LEU A 275 6.36 -1.44 -13.35
CA LEU A 275 5.42 -1.02 -12.32
C LEU A 275 4.86 0.39 -12.55
N SER A 276 4.99 0.98 -13.74
CA SER A 276 4.50 2.34 -14.05
C SER A 276 3.01 2.57 -13.72
N TRP A 277 2.22 1.50 -13.66
CA TRP A 277 0.79 1.53 -13.29
C TRP A 277 0.51 1.38 -11.79
N GLN A 278 1.53 1.07 -11.00
CA GLN A 278 1.41 0.96 -9.55
C GLN A 278 2.15 2.15 -8.94
N PRO A 279 1.47 3.06 -8.22
CA PRO A 279 2.16 4.12 -7.50
C PRO A 279 3.24 3.49 -6.62
N PRO A 280 4.41 4.11 -6.42
CA PRO A 280 5.49 3.54 -5.62
C PRO A 280 4.98 3.05 -4.26
N ARG A 281 4.79 1.73 -4.13
CA ARG A 281 4.25 1.09 -2.93
C ARG A 281 5.41 0.73 -2.03
N GLY A 282 5.94 1.72 -1.32
CA GLY A 282 6.95 1.47 -0.33
C GLY A 282 7.37 2.73 0.44
N PRO A 283 7.61 2.64 1.75
CA PRO A 283 8.44 3.61 2.44
C PRO A 283 9.86 3.58 1.85
N GLY A 284 10.53 4.73 1.83
CA GLY A 284 11.88 4.82 1.24
C GLY A 284 11.95 4.78 -0.28
N THR A 285 10.80 4.79 -0.97
CA THR A 285 10.77 4.83 -2.43
C THR A 285 11.07 6.23 -2.96
N LEU A 286 11.83 6.28 -4.06
CA LEU A 286 12.02 7.52 -4.81
C LEU A 286 10.65 8.09 -5.18
N ALA A 287 10.31 9.26 -4.64
CA ALA A 287 9.12 9.99 -5.05
C ALA A 287 9.55 11.05 -6.06
N THR A 288 9.01 11.00 -7.27
CA THR A 288 9.36 11.93 -8.33
C THR A 288 8.08 12.45 -8.97
N ASP A 289 7.85 13.75 -8.82
CA ASP A 289 6.77 14.47 -9.46
C ASP A 289 7.34 15.27 -10.61
N LEU A 290 6.94 14.89 -11.83
CA LEU A 290 7.33 15.57 -13.05
C LEU A 290 6.17 16.40 -13.56
N PHE A 291 6.32 17.71 -13.54
CA PHE A 291 5.49 18.63 -14.31
C PHE A 291 5.96 18.63 -15.77
N PHE A 292 5.04 18.39 -16.70
CA PHE A 292 5.27 18.46 -18.13
C PHE A 292 4.21 19.31 -18.82
N ASP A 293 4.66 20.32 -19.58
CA ASP A 293 3.84 21.12 -20.48
C ASP A 293 4.07 20.67 -21.94
N PRO A 294 3.07 20.02 -22.58
CA PRO A 294 3.21 19.51 -23.94
C PRO A 294 3.21 20.61 -25.03
N TYR A 295 2.86 21.86 -24.71
CA TYR A 295 2.86 22.94 -25.70
C TYR A 295 4.26 23.42 -26.08
N ASP A 296 5.13 23.53 -25.08
CA ASP A 296 6.49 24.04 -25.25
C ASP A 296 7.56 23.06 -24.72
N TYR A 297 7.12 21.84 -24.39
CA TYR A 297 7.91 20.76 -23.82
C TYR A 297 8.60 21.15 -22.51
N THR A 298 8.09 22.15 -21.79
CA THR A 298 8.67 22.56 -20.51
C THR A 298 8.52 21.44 -19.50
N MET A 299 9.64 21.08 -18.88
CA MET A 299 9.69 20.12 -17.79
C MET A 299 10.19 20.78 -16.52
N ARG A 300 9.60 20.40 -15.40
CA ARG A 300 10.10 20.71 -14.06
C ARG A 300 9.85 19.53 -13.15
N MET A 301 10.79 19.20 -12.30
CA MET A 301 10.69 18.04 -11.43
C MET A 301 10.85 18.42 -9.97
N ASN A 302 10.08 17.77 -9.10
CA ASN A 302 10.36 17.66 -7.68
C ASN A 302 10.70 16.20 -7.37
N GLN A 303 11.81 15.95 -6.69
CA GLN A 303 12.23 14.59 -6.38
C GLN A 303 12.66 14.49 -4.91
N THR A 304 12.15 13.45 -4.25
CA THR A 304 12.56 13.04 -2.92
C THR A 304 13.33 11.72 -3.00
N TRP A 305 14.54 11.70 -2.45
CA TRP A 305 15.36 10.50 -2.32
C TRP A 305 15.86 10.35 -0.88
N TYR A 306 16.43 9.19 -0.58
CA TYR A 306 16.92 8.86 0.75
C TYR A 306 18.44 8.64 0.72
N CYS A 307 19.12 9.09 1.77
CA CYS A 307 20.55 8.92 1.98
C CYS A 307 20.78 8.21 3.30
N ARG A 308 21.72 7.26 3.36
CA ARG A 308 22.07 6.58 4.61
C ARG A 308 23.52 6.93 4.96
N ASP A 309 23.71 7.46 6.16
CA ASP A 309 25.05 7.72 6.67
C ASP A 309 25.71 6.36 7.01
N PRO A 310 26.87 6.01 6.41
CA PRO A 310 27.51 4.72 6.65
C PRO A 310 28.08 4.58 8.07
N ILE A 311 28.20 5.66 8.83
CA ILE A 311 28.76 5.70 10.18
C ILE A 311 27.65 5.69 11.23
N THR A 312 26.66 6.58 11.12
CA THR A 312 25.57 6.70 12.10
C THR A 312 24.39 5.80 11.79
N VAL A 313 24.35 5.22 10.58
CA VAL A 313 23.20 4.50 9.99
C VAL A 313 21.90 5.30 9.96
N GLU A 314 21.96 6.61 10.26
CA GLU A 314 20.84 7.53 10.14
C GLU A 314 20.42 7.66 8.68
N VAL A 315 19.12 7.81 8.47
CA VAL A 315 18.55 8.03 7.16
C VAL A 315 18.17 9.50 7.05
N THR A 316 18.43 10.09 5.89
CA THR A 316 18.01 11.45 5.57
C THR A 316 17.15 11.43 4.33
N ALA A 317 15.94 12.00 4.40
CA ALA A 317 15.15 12.31 3.22
C ALA A 317 15.58 13.66 2.66
N VAL A 318 15.82 13.71 1.37
CA VAL A 318 16.26 14.91 0.66
C VAL A 318 15.24 15.19 -0.42
N THR A 319 14.59 16.35 -0.35
CA THR A 319 13.71 16.84 -1.42
C THR A 319 14.44 17.92 -2.18
N ALA A 320 14.36 17.89 -3.51
CA ALA A 320 14.92 18.93 -4.34
C ALA A 320 14.08 19.16 -5.59
N THR A 321 14.20 20.38 -6.12
CA THR A 321 13.47 20.80 -7.30
C THR A 321 14.42 21.17 -8.44
N SER A 322 14.07 20.80 -9.66
CA SER A 322 14.79 21.18 -10.87
C SER A 322 14.47 22.61 -11.28
N ALA A 323 15.45 23.24 -11.92
CA ALA A 323 15.13 24.36 -12.78
C ALA A 323 14.15 23.93 -13.89
N SER A 324 13.39 24.89 -14.39
CA SER A 324 12.56 24.68 -15.58
C SER A 324 13.47 24.46 -16.79
N LEU A 325 13.19 23.42 -17.58
CA LEU A 325 13.99 23.06 -18.75
C LEU A 325 13.09 22.87 -19.97
N ARG A 326 13.63 23.12 -21.16
CA ARG A 326 12.97 22.88 -22.44
C ARG A 326 13.90 22.07 -23.33
N PRO A 327 13.70 20.75 -23.46
CA PRO A 327 14.54 19.93 -24.32
C PRO A 327 14.28 20.29 -25.78
N VAL A 328 15.32 20.19 -26.61
CA VAL A 328 15.15 20.32 -28.06
C VAL A 328 14.50 19.04 -28.57
N MET A 329 13.28 19.17 -29.09
CA MET A 329 12.47 18.06 -29.59
C MET A 329 12.52 18.00 -31.12
N ASN A 330 12.80 16.82 -31.67
CA ASN A 330 12.69 16.52 -33.09
C ASN A 330 11.37 15.79 -33.35
N CYS A 331 10.40 16.52 -33.90
CA CYS A 331 9.05 16.02 -34.15
C CYS A 331 8.81 15.64 -35.60
N THR A 332 8.15 14.52 -35.80
CA THR A 332 7.59 14.10 -37.08
C THR A 332 6.08 13.94 -36.94
N THR A 333 5.32 14.54 -37.85
CA THR A 333 3.87 14.39 -37.91
C THR A 333 3.50 13.68 -39.21
N VAL A 334 2.87 12.51 -39.10
CA VAL A 334 2.37 11.75 -40.24
C VAL A 334 0.85 11.83 -40.24
N ASN A 335 0.28 12.26 -41.36
CA ASN A 335 -1.15 12.18 -41.62
C ASN A 335 -1.43 10.88 -42.39
N TYR A 336 -2.10 9.92 -41.74
CA TYR A 336 -2.47 8.65 -42.36
C TYR A 336 -3.79 8.74 -43.16
N GLY A 337 -4.36 9.94 -43.27
CA GLY A 337 -5.66 10.18 -43.89
C GLY A 337 -6.82 9.81 -42.96
N PRO A 338 -8.05 9.76 -43.50
CA PRO A 338 -9.23 9.41 -42.71
C PRO A 338 -9.12 7.98 -42.18
N ALA A 339 -9.30 7.81 -40.86
CA ALA A 339 -9.22 6.48 -40.27
C ALA A 339 -10.31 5.55 -40.86
N PRO A 340 -9.98 4.29 -41.22
CA PRO A 340 -10.83 3.44 -42.03
C PRO A 340 -12.10 2.92 -41.34
N TRP A 341 -12.36 3.28 -40.08
CA TRP A 341 -13.49 2.75 -39.32
C TRP A 341 -13.99 3.74 -38.27
N TYR A 342 -15.03 4.49 -38.63
CA TYR A 342 -15.86 5.23 -37.69
C TYR A 342 -17.27 4.62 -37.71
N GLY A 343 -17.86 4.48 -36.52
CA GLY A 343 -19.28 4.11 -36.41
C GLY A 343 -20.17 5.12 -37.17
N PRO A 344 -21.39 4.72 -37.56
CA PRO A 344 -22.30 5.58 -38.30
C PRO A 344 -22.56 6.88 -37.53
N GLY A 345 -22.20 8.02 -38.13
CA GLY A 345 -22.45 9.37 -37.59
C GLY A 345 -21.23 10.22 -37.23
N GLN A 346 -20.00 9.71 -37.37
CA GLN A 346 -18.79 10.53 -37.17
C GLN A 346 -18.16 10.93 -38.52
N THR A 347 -17.85 12.22 -38.68
CA THR A 347 -17.05 12.72 -39.80
C THR A 347 -15.63 12.19 -39.71
N PRO A 348 -14.99 11.79 -40.82
CA PRO A 348 -13.60 11.35 -40.80
C PRO A 348 -12.73 12.48 -40.26
N SER A 349 -12.13 12.31 -39.09
CA SER A 349 -11.01 13.12 -38.66
C SER A 349 -9.73 12.50 -39.21
N ASP A 350 -8.78 13.34 -39.63
CA ASP A 350 -7.46 12.88 -40.06
C ASP A 350 -6.76 12.11 -38.92
N ASP A 351 -6.23 10.92 -39.20
CA ASP A 351 -5.33 10.19 -38.30
C ASP A 351 -3.96 10.87 -38.33
N LEU A 352 -3.85 11.94 -37.54
CA LEU A 352 -2.61 12.64 -37.25
C LEU A 352 -1.88 11.92 -36.12
N ARG A 353 -0.62 11.58 -36.39
CA ARG A 353 0.31 11.05 -35.41
C ARG A 353 1.52 11.93 -35.34
N THR A 354 1.73 12.52 -34.19
CA THR A 354 2.96 13.27 -33.90
C THR A 354 3.83 12.44 -32.99
N HIS A 355 5.08 12.29 -33.36
CA HIS A 355 6.10 11.59 -32.59
C HIS A 355 7.33 12.49 -32.48
N CYS A 356 7.74 12.78 -31.24
CA CYS A 356 8.81 13.69 -30.93
C CYS A 356 9.86 12.99 -30.06
N THR A 357 11.13 13.10 -30.45
CA THR A 357 12.27 12.60 -29.64
C THR A 357 13.12 13.77 -29.16
N GLY A 358 13.48 13.77 -27.88
CA GLY A 358 14.29 14.82 -27.26
C GLY A 358 15.75 14.43 -27.08
N SER A 359 16.67 15.39 -27.21
CA SER A 359 18.07 15.19 -26.82
C SER A 359 18.22 15.08 -25.31
N SER A 360 19.25 14.38 -24.83
CA SER A 360 19.55 14.38 -23.40
C SER A 360 19.91 15.78 -22.89
N VAL A 361 19.37 16.16 -21.73
CA VAL A 361 19.60 17.45 -21.09
C VAL A 361 20.02 17.23 -19.65
N VAL A 362 21.01 18.01 -19.20
CA VAL A 362 21.45 18.05 -17.81
C VAL A 362 20.92 19.32 -17.16
N VAL A 363 20.34 19.18 -15.96
CA VAL A 363 19.71 20.29 -15.23
C VAL A 363 20.15 20.29 -13.78
N ASP A 364 20.61 21.45 -13.34
CA ASP A 364 20.91 21.71 -11.94
C ASP A 364 19.63 21.79 -11.11
N GLY A 365 19.71 21.28 -9.88
CA GLY A 365 18.65 21.40 -8.90
C GLY A 365 19.04 22.18 -7.67
N SER A 366 18.02 22.55 -6.90
CA SER A 366 18.17 23.12 -5.58
C SER A 366 17.51 22.22 -4.55
N ILE A 367 18.25 21.85 -3.50
CA ILE A 367 17.69 21.16 -2.33
C ILE A 367 16.68 22.09 -1.66
N SER A 368 15.46 21.62 -1.51
CA SER A 368 14.39 22.34 -0.82
C SER A 368 14.32 21.95 0.66
N THR A 369 14.42 20.65 0.97
CA THR A 369 14.37 20.14 2.35
C THR A 369 15.35 19.00 2.57
N VAL A 370 15.85 18.92 3.81
CA VAL A 370 16.68 17.82 4.31
C VAL A 370 16.11 17.43 5.67
N GLU A 371 15.53 16.24 5.76
CA GLU A 371 14.87 15.74 6.96
C GLU A 371 15.59 14.51 7.49
N ARG A 372 15.94 14.51 8.78
CA ARG A 372 16.51 13.32 9.43
C ARG A 372 15.40 12.38 9.85
N LEU A 373 15.55 11.12 9.48
CA LEU A 373 14.61 10.05 9.75
C LEU A 373 15.28 8.96 10.60
N PRO A 374 14.50 8.20 11.40
CA PRO A 374 15.00 7.00 12.05
C PRO A 374 15.60 6.02 11.04
N ALA A 375 16.63 5.28 11.43
CA ALA A 375 17.36 4.36 10.55
C ALA A 375 16.47 3.28 9.90
N PHE A 376 15.36 2.93 10.54
CA PHE A 376 14.40 1.95 10.06
C PHE A 376 13.35 2.52 9.09
N SER A 377 13.26 3.84 8.93
CA SER A 377 12.16 4.52 8.20
C SER A 377 11.99 4.11 6.74
N ILE A 378 13.06 3.61 6.10
CA ILE A 378 13.05 3.16 4.70
C ILE A 378 12.84 1.65 4.55
N GLU A 379 12.96 0.89 5.63
CA GLU A 379 12.74 -0.56 5.66
C GLU A 379 11.42 -0.95 6.33
N ASP A 380 10.89 -0.03 7.13
CA ASP A 380 9.70 -0.21 7.94
C ASP A 380 8.46 -0.14 7.06
N PRO A 381 7.73 -1.25 6.83
CA PRO A 381 6.60 -1.25 5.92
C PRO A 381 5.57 -0.21 6.34
N ARG A 382 4.95 0.44 5.36
CA ARG A 382 3.84 1.33 5.63
C ARG A 382 2.71 0.46 6.18
N PRO A 383 2.08 0.83 7.29
CA PRO A 383 0.85 0.15 7.66
C PRO A 383 -0.14 0.34 6.51
N GLU A 384 -0.97 -0.65 6.26
CA GLU A 384 -2.01 -0.59 5.23
C GLU A 384 -3.35 -0.51 5.93
N TYR A 385 -4.21 0.40 5.48
CA TYR A 385 -5.53 0.58 6.07
C TYR A 385 -6.46 -0.49 5.54
N GLY A 386 -7.03 -1.28 6.44
CA GLY A 386 -7.82 -2.42 6.04
C GLY A 386 -7.01 -3.40 5.21
N GLY A 387 -7.72 -4.18 4.42
CA GLY A 387 -7.11 -5.21 3.60
C GLY A 387 -7.73 -6.56 3.91
N CYS A 388 -7.46 -7.50 3.01
CA CYS A 388 -8.05 -8.82 3.06
C CYS A 388 -7.87 -9.44 4.45
N LEU A 389 -6.67 -9.37 5.03
CA LEU A 389 -6.37 -10.03 6.31
C LEU A 389 -7.17 -9.44 7.50
N VAL A 390 -7.16 -8.12 7.68
CA VAL A 390 -7.81 -7.48 8.84
C VAL A 390 -9.32 -7.69 8.81
N ASP A 391 -9.92 -7.47 7.65
CA ASP A 391 -11.36 -7.58 7.50
C ASP A 391 -11.79 -9.06 7.59
N SER A 392 -10.95 -10.01 7.15
CA SER A 392 -11.21 -11.45 7.31
C SER A 392 -11.17 -11.92 8.77
N LEU A 393 -10.38 -11.25 9.61
CA LEU A 393 -10.30 -11.54 11.05
C LEU A 393 -11.45 -10.93 11.86
N THR A 394 -12.07 -9.87 11.35
CA THR A 394 -13.06 -9.07 12.08
C THR A 394 -14.48 -9.36 11.61
N VAL A 395 -14.73 -9.14 10.32
CA VAL A 395 -16.05 -9.25 9.67
C VAL A 395 -15.88 -9.76 8.23
N PRO A 396 -15.59 -11.05 8.05
CA PRO A 396 -15.57 -11.64 6.72
C PRO A 396 -16.96 -11.51 6.10
N SER A 397 -17.05 -10.87 4.94
CA SER A 397 -18.31 -10.55 4.27
C SER A 397 -18.23 -10.82 2.77
N TRP A 398 -19.40 -11.11 2.20
CA TRP A 398 -19.59 -11.29 0.77
C TRP A 398 -20.78 -10.45 0.34
N SER A 399 -20.60 -9.50 -0.56
CA SER A 399 -21.80 -8.87 -1.15
C SER A 399 -22.33 -9.74 -2.28
N ILE A 400 -23.65 -9.88 -2.42
CA ILE A 400 -24.27 -10.45 -3.61
C ILE A 400 -24.89 -9.33 -4.42
N GLN A 401 -24.46 -9.18 -5.68
CA GLN A 401 -24.98 -8.10 -6.52
C GLN A 401 -26.29 -8.43 -7.22
N GLU A 402 -26.38 -9.62 -7.81
CA GLU A 402 -27.51 -10.05 -8.61
C GLU A 402 -27.76 -11.53 -8.36
N ILE A 403 -29.01 -11.88 -8.08
CA ILE A 403 -29.49 -13.27 -8.05
C ILE A 403 -30.66 -13.32 -9.00
N SER A 404 -30.58 -14.22 -9.98
CA SER A 404 -31.71 -14.64 -10.78
C SER A 404 -31.91 -16.14 -10.56
N LEU A 405 -33.11 -16.66 -10.81
CA LEU A 405 -33.42 -18.07 -10.87
C LEU A 405 -34.25 -18.27 -12.14
N SER A 406 -33.72 -19.02 -13.10
CA SER A 406 -34.51 -19.44 -14.27
C SER A 406 -35.00 -20.86 -14.07
N LEU A 407 -36.32 -21.04 -13.96
CA LEU A 407 -37.02 -22.31 -13.83
C LEU A 407 -37.52 -22.75 -15.21
N ASN A 408 -37.13 -23.94 -15.67
CA ASN A 408 -37.67 -24.54 -16.89
C ASN A 408 -38.76 -25.56 -16.53
N GLU A 409 -39.98 -25.36 -17.05
CA GLU A 409 -41.17 -26.18 -16.79
C GLU A 409 -41.29 -27.36 -17.76
N SER A 410 -40.46 -27.47 -18.80
CA SER A 410 -40.60 -28.51 -19.82
C SER A 410 -40.38 -29.95 -19.32
N ASN A 411 -39.78 -30.13 -18.13
CA ASN A 411 -39.72 -31.39 -17.40
C ASN A 411 -40.26 -31.18 -15.97
N VAL A 412 -41.48 -31.62 -15.68
CA VAL A 412 -42.19 -31.43 -14.38
C VAL A 412 -41.42 -32.01 -13.18
N LYS A 413 -40.37 -32.81 -13.41
CA LYS A 413 -39.50 -33.41 -12.39
C LYS A 413 -38.13 -32.75 -12.26
N GLU A 414 -37.71 -31.90 -13.20
CA GLU A 414 -36.38 -31.28 -13.24
C GLU A 414 -36.54 -29.78 -13.37
N LYS A 415 -36.72 -29.10 -12.24
CA LYS A 415 -36.73 -27.64 -12.23
C LYS A 415 -35.29 -27.16 -12.09
N THR A 416 -34.64 -26.85 -13.19
CA THR A 416 -33.32 -26.20 -13.20
C THR A 416 -33.44 -24.80 -12.58
N ALA A 417 -32.42 -24.33 -11.86
CA ALA A 417 -32.35 -22.95 -11.39
C ALA A 417 -30.93 -22.42 -11.54
N THR A 418 -30.76 -21.39 -12.36
CA THR A 418 -29.47 -20.73 -12.58
C THR A 418 -29.31 -19.53 -11.66
N ILE A 419 -28.39 -19.59 -10.71
CA ILE A 419 -28.03 -18.49 -9.79
C ILE A 419 -26.86 -17.70 -10.34
N TYR A 420 -27.06 -16.40 -10.53
CA TYR A 420 -25.98 -15.42 -10.74
C TYR A 420 -25.47 -14.98 -9.37
N LEU A 421 -24.17 -14.76 -9.24
CA LEU A 421 -23.58 -14.40 -7.96
C LEU A 421 -22.27 -13.63 -8.17
N GLY A 422 -22.33 -12.30 -8.07
CA GLY A 422 -21.11 -11.49 -7.92
C GLY A 422 -20.70 -11.47 -6.45
N ILE A 423 -19.62 -12.16 -6.09
CA ILE A 423 -19.07 -12.23 -4.72
C ILE A 423 -17.98 -11.18 -4.53
N LEU A 424 -18.28 -10.06 -3.88
CA LEU A 424 -17.19 -9.20 -3.40
C LEU A 424 -16.64 -9.79 -2.10
N THR A 425 -15.54 -10.52 -2.20
CA THR A 425 -14.78 -10.94 -1.01
C THR A 425 -14.09 -9.73 -0.41
N VAL A 426 -14.07 -9.68 0.90
CA VAL A 426 -13.25 -8.83 1.76
C VAL A 426 -11.99 -8.22 1.07
N GLY A 427 -11.97 -6.90 0.86
CA GLY A 427 -10.81 -6.17 0.36
C GLY A 427 -10.46 -6.33 -1.13
N ARG A 428 -11.16 -7.19 -1.90
CA ARG A 428 -10.98 -7.30 -3.36
C ARG A 428 -12.30 -7.55 -4.09
N ASN A 429 -12.53 -6.80 -5.16
CA ASN A 429 -13.71 -6.97 -6.01
C ASN A 429 -13.50 -8.14 -6.99
N TYR A 430 -13.84 -9.37 -6.60
CA TYR A 430 -13.97 -10.46 -7.56
C TYR A 430 -15.40 -10.51 -8.10
N ILE A 431 -15.61 -10.13 -9.36
CA ILE A 431 -16.92 -10.32 -9.98
C ILE A 431 -16.93 -11.69 -10.64
N GLY A 432 -17.35 -12.70 -9.88
CA GLY A 432 -17.65 -14.03 -10.41
C GLY A 432 -19.05 -14.06 -11.05
N ARG A 433 -19.25 -14.95 -12.03
CA ARG A 433 -20.58 -15.38 -12.45
C ARG A 433 -20.65 -16.88 -12.27
N ILE A 434 -21.48 -17.33 -11.35
CA ILE A 434 -21.80 -18.74 -11.18
C ILE A 434 -23.01 -19.06 -12.06
N THR A 435 -23.10 -20.29 -12.56
CA THR A 435 -24.30 -20.81 -13.21
C THR A 435 -24.34 -22.28 -12.92
N GLU A 436 -25.27 -22.69 -12.07
CA GLU A 436 -25.47 -24.10 -11.77
C GLU A 436 -26.91 -24.51 -12.09
N THR A 437 -27.16 -25.81 -12.10
CA THR A 437 -28.46 -26.43 -12.33
C THR A 437 -28.68 -27.43 -11.21
N PHE A 438 -29.73 -27.24 -10.43
CA PHE A 438 -30.12 -28.16 -9.36
C PHE A 438 -31.54 -28.67 -9.59
N ASN A 439 -31.86 -29.83 -9.03
CA ASN A 439 -33.21 -30.39 -9.03
C ASN A 439 -33.97 -29.96 -7.77
N LEU A 440 -35.11 -29.29 -7.93
CA LEU A 440 -35.90 -28.77 -6.80
C LEU A 440 -36.60 -29.83 -5.93
N THR A 441 -36.54 -31.10 -6.30
CA THR A 441 -37.07 -32.21 -5.47
C THR A 441 -36.03 -32.79 -4.52
N ASP A 442 -34.75 -32.48 -4.74
CA ASP A 442 -33.67 -33.01 -3.94
C ASP A 442 -33.45 -32.12 -2.71
N PRO A 443 -33.01 -32.69 -1.57
CA PRO A 443 -32.58 -31.87 -0.44
C PRO A 443 -31.49 -30.88 -0.90
N PRO A 444 -31.40 -29.67 -0.27
CA PRO A 444 -30.41 -28.68 -0.66
C PRO A 444 -29.02 -29.30 -0.72
N SER A 445 -28.44 -29.35 -1.92
CA SER A 445 -27.12 -29.92 -2.15
C SER A 445 -26.08 -28.81 -2.33
N TRP A 446 -24.83 -29.12 -2.01
CA TRP A 446 -23.72 -28.21 -2.26
C TRP A 446 -23.36 -28.24 -3.74
N GLY A 447 -23.58 -27.12 -4.40
CA GLY A 447 -23.13 -26.83 -5.74
C GLY A 447 -21.75 -26.17 -5.75
N SER A 448 -21.07 -26.23 -6.89
CA SER A 448 -19.76 -25.59 -7.08
C SER A 448 -19.90 -24.21 -7.70
N CYS A 449 -19.15 -23.23 -7.18
CA CYS A 449 -19.11 -21.87 -7.72
C CYS A 449 -18.30 -21.74 -9.04
N MET A 450 -18.01 -22.83 -9.75
CA MET A 450 -17.23 -22.77 -10.99
C MET A 450 -18.02 -22.03 -12.08
N GLY A 451 -17.62 -20.79 -12.36
CA GLY A 451 -18.21 -19.99 -13.42
C GLY A 451 -17.92 -20.53 -14.80
N SER A 452 -18.87 -20.36 -15.71
CA SER A 452 -18.67 -20.61 -17.14
C SER A 452 -17.71 -19.54 -17.72
N GLN A 453 -16.44 -19.89 -17.90
CA GLN A 453 -15.49 -19.38 -18.91
C GLN A 453 -15.25 -17.85 -19.11
N PHE A 454 -15.84 -16.94 -18.36
CA PHE A 454 -15.55 -15.51 -18.52
C PHE A 454 -14.26 -15.10 -17.81
N GLN A 455 -13.16 -15.14 -18.58
CA GLN A 455 -12.06 -14.15 -18.62
C GLN A 455 -11.69 -13.44 -17.30
N ASN A 456 -11.44 -14.16 -16.21
CA ASN A 456 -10.59 -13.61 -15.17
C ASN A 456 -9.16 -14.15 -15.36
N PRO A 457 -8.21 -13.34 -15.86
CA PRO A 457 -6.81 -13.76 -15.98
C PRO A 457 -6.14 -14.03 -14.63
N TRP A 458 -6.79 -13.71 -13.51
CA TRP A 458 -6.25 -13.83 -12.15
C TRP A 458 -6.57 -15.12 -11.41
N GLY A 459 -7.10 -16.14 -12.10
CA GLY A 459 -7.32 -17.46 -11.51
C GLY A 459 -8.61 -17.55 -10.69
N LEU A 460 -9.18 -18.75 -10.73
CA LEU A 460 -10.46 -19.15 -10.15
C LEU A 460 -10.49 -18.91 -8.64
N LEU A 461 -11.67 -18.63 -8.07
CA LEU A 461 -11.95 -18.88 -6.65
C LEU A 461 -11.83 -20.40 -6.43
N PRO A 462 -10.70 -20.94 -5.91
CA PRO A 462 -10.36 -22.34 -6.12
C PRO A 462 -11.30 -23.31 -5.39
N SER A 463 -12.01 -22.83 -4.37
CA SER A 463 -12.84 -23.64 -3.48
C SER A 463 -14.04 -22.86 -2.98
N CYS A 464 -14.91 -22.43 -3.89
CA CYS A 464 -16.22 -21.89 -3.53
C CYS A 464 -17.33 -22.93 -3.81
N GLN A 465 -18.22 -23.11 -2.84
CA GLN A 465 -19.42 -23.92 -2.89
C GLN A 465 -20.60 -23.10 -2.40
N PHE A 466 -21.81 -23.41 -2.87
CA PHE A 466 -23.01 -22.79 -2.35
C PHE A 466 -24.14 -23.82 -2.22
N GLN A 467 -25.13 -23.51 -1.41
CA GLN A 467 -26.31 -24.32 -1.20
C GLN A 467 -27.52 -23.38 -1.12
N TYR A 468 -28.51 -23.59 -1.98
CA TYR A 468 -29.76 -22.82 -1.96
C TYR A 468 -30.92 -23.68 -1.47
N ASP A 469 -31.53 -23.24 -0.38
CA ASP A 469 -32.73 -23.82 0.21
C ASP A 469 -33.94 -23.00 -0.25
N MET A 470 -34.72 -23.55 -1.18
CA MET A 470 -35.86 -22.86 -1.77
C MET A 470 -37.04 -22.70 -0.79
N GLU A 471 -37.21 -23.64 0.14
CA GLU A 471 -38.31 -23.62 1.11
C GLU A 471 -38.09 -22.49 2.12
N LEU A 472 -36.86 -22.38 2.63
CA LEU A 472 -36.48 -21.32 3.57
C LEU A 472 -36.06 -20.01 2.88
N ASN A 473 -36.03 -20.00 1.54
CA ASN A 473 -35.47 -18.92 0.73
C ASN A 473 -34.07 -18.51 1.20
N ARG A 474 -33.21 -19.48 1.48
CA ARG A 474 -31.96 -19.29 2.19
C ARG A 474 -30.77 -19.71 1.31
N LEU A 475 -29.84 -18.80 1.11
CA LEU A 475 -28.60 -19.05 0.39
C LEU A 475 -27.46 -19.19 1.39
N THR A 476 -26.74 -20.30 1.32
CA THR A 476 -25.51 -20.56 2.05
C THR A 476 -24.34 -20.57 1.07
N ILE A 477 -23.25 -19.90 1.41
CA ILE A 477 -21.99 -19.92 0.66
C ILE A 477 -20.90 -20.43 1.58
N HIS A 478 -20.07 -21.32 1.05
CA HIS A 478 -18.82 -21.75 1.62
C HIS A 478 -17.71 -21.34 0.68
N GLU A 479 -16.75 -20.56 1.14
CA GLU A 479 -15.67 -20.06 0.30
C GLU A 479 -14.34 -20.14 1.01
N GLN A 480 -13.31 -20.52 0.24
CA GLN A 480 -11.93 -20.30 0.59
C GLN A 480 -11.37 -19.12 -0.21
N TRP A 481 -10.78 -18.16 0.49
CA TRP A 481 -10.11 -17.02 -0.12
C TRP A 481 -8.71 -16.87 0.45
N ILE A 482 -7.84 -16.21 -0.32
CA ILE A 482 -6.45 -16.01 0.04
C ILE A 482 -6.20 -14.51 0.18
N CYS A 483 -5.65 -14.13 1.33
CA CYS A 483 -5.13 -12.80 1.58
C CYS A 483 -3.63 -12.78 1.30
N ASP A 484 -3.24 -12.04 0.26
CA ASP A 484 -1.88 -11.82 -0.21
C ASP A 484 -1.39 -10.38 0.08
N ASP A 485 -2.15 -9.62 0.87
CA ASP A 485 -1.89 -8.22 1.25
C ASP A 485 -0.71 -8.08 2.22
N LYS A 486 0.05 -9.16 2.48
CA LYS A 486 1.24 -9.18 3.33
C LYS A 486 2.49 -9.74 2.63
N GLY A 487 2.48 -9.76 1.30
CA GLY A 487 3.67 -9.99 0.46
C GLY A 487 3.90 -11.44 0.01
N ASN A 488 4.87 -11.60 -0.89
CA ASN A 488 5.13 -12.84 -1.62
C ASN A 488 5.49 -14.01 -0.67
N GLY A 489 4.69 -15.08 -0.72
CA GLY A 489 4.94 -16.33 0.00
C GLY A 489 4.41 -16.37 1.44
N ARG A 490 3.58 -15.40 1.84
CA ARG A 490 2.95 -15.35 3.18
C ARG A 490 1.44 -15.17 3.09
N ASN A 491 0.87 -15.93 2.16
CA ASN A 491 -0.54 -15.95 1.89
C ASN A 491 -1.27 -16.63 3.06
N ILE A 492 -2.23 -15.93 3.64
CA ILE A 492 -3.13 -16.53 4.63
C ILE A 492 -4.38 -16.96 3.90
N GLN A 493 -4.65 -18.26 3.96
CA GLN A 493 -5.90 -18.80 3.45
C GLN A 493 -6.93 -18.77 4.55
N PHE A 494 -8.09 -18.24 4.20
CA PHE A 494 -9.29 -18.25 5.02
C PHE A 494 -10.30 -19.19 4.42
N ASN A 495 -11.15 -19.73 5.29
CA ASN A 495 -12.27 -20.56 4.92
C ASN A 495 -13.46 -20.19 5.78
N GLY A 496 -14.57 -19.81 5.16
CA GLY A 496 -15.75 -19.31 5.86
C GLY A 496 -17.05 -19.79 5.23
N THR A 497 -18.09 -19.90 6.07
CA THR A 497 -19.45 -20.20 5.62
C THR A 497 -20.41 -19.10 6.07
N GLY A 498 -21.11 -18.49 5.11
CA GLY A 498 -22.15 -17.49 5.32
C GLY A 498 -23.51 -17.97 4.90
N THR A 499 -24.56 -17.47 5.55
CA THR A 499 -25.94 -17.79 5.20
C THR A 499 -26.80 -16.54 5.27
N VAL A 500 -27.69 -16.36 4.30
CA VAL A 500 -28.72 -15.30 4.35
C VAL A 500 -30.06 -15.81 3.84
N THR A 501 -31.11 -15.18 4.35
CA THR A 501 -32.44 -15.26 3.76
C THR A 501 -32.56 -14.22 2.66
N LEU A 502 -32.86 -14.66 1.45
CA LEU A 502 -33.03 -13.77 0.30
C LEU A 502 -34.34 -12.96 0.42
N PRO A 503 -34.43 -11.80 -0.25
CA PRO A 503 -35.69 -11.07 -0.38
C PRO A 503 -36.80 -11.92 -1.00
N PRO A 504 -38.07 -11.49 -0.92
CA PRO A 504 -39.15 -12.09 -1.71
C PRO A 504 -38.80 -12.09 -3.20
N ARG A 505 -39.03 -13.21 -3.87
CA ARG A 505 -38.76 -13.39 -5.30
C ARG A 505 -39.88 -12.80 -6.16
N HIS A 506 -39.54 -12.08 -7.22
CA HIS A 506 -40.48 -11.65 -8.25
C HIS A 506 -40.28 -12.50 -9.50
N CYS A 507 -41.26 -13.35 -9.80
CA CYS A 507 -41.19 -14.30 -10.91
C CYS A 507 -41.97 -13.79 -12.12
N THR A 508 -41.30 -13.68 -13.26
CA THR A 508 -41.89 -13.31 -14.56
C THR A 508 -41.79 -14.49 -15.54
N PRO A 509 -42.88 -14.88 -16.21
CA PRO A 509 -42.81 -15.85 -17.29
C PRO A 509 -41.93 -15.29 -18.42
N THR A 510 -40.83 -15.97 -18.75
CA THR A 510 -39.95 -15.59 -19.88
C THR A 510 -40.37 -16.28 -21.18
N THR A 511 -40.92 -17.49 -21.10
CA THR A 511 -41.55 -18.22 -22.20
C THR A 511 -42.69 -19.09 -21.68
N ASN A 512 -43.42 -19.79 -22.56
CA ASN A 512 -44.48 -20.73 -22.17
C ASN A 512 -43.98 -21.91 -21.30
N SER A 513 -42.67 -22.11 -21.21
CA SER A 513 -42.05 -23.16 -20.42
C SER A 513 -40.93 -22.65 -19.52
N SER A 514 -40.78 -21.34 -19.34
CA SER A 514 -39.73 -20.81 -18.45
C SER A 514 -40.23 -19.64 -17.61
N ILE A 515 -39.85 -19.66 -16.34
CA ILE A 515 -40.10 -18.58 -15.39
C ILE A 515 -38.75 -18.07 -14.92
N THR A 516 -38.54 -16.76 -15.01
CA THR A 516 -37.36 -16.11 -14.43
C THR A 516 -37.79 -15.37 -13.17
N CYS A 517 -37.23 -15.75 -12.04
CA CYS A 517 -37.39 -15.05 -10.78
C CYS A 517 -36.18 -14.17 -10.50
N ASP A 518 -36.42 -12.92 -10.12
CA ASP A 518 -35.41 -12.02 -9.58
C ASP A 518 -35.68 -11.77 -8.09
N PHE A 519 -34.67 -11.23 -7.40
CA PHE A 519 -34.73 -10.88 -5.97
C PHE A 519 -34.69 -9.36 -5.73
N GLY A 520 -34.88 -8.56 -6.78
CA GLY A 520 -34.64 -7.11 -6.77
C GLY A 520 -33.15 -6.72 -6.81
N SER A 521 -32.88 -5.45 -7.16
CA SER A 521 -31.54 -4.82 -7.14
C SER A 521 -31.54 -3.64 -6.17
N PRO A 522 -30.46 -3.43 -5.37
CA PRO A 522 -29.26 -4.25 -5.24
C PRO A 522 -29.49 -5.52 -4.40
N GLY A 523 -28.77 -6.61 -4.71
CA GLY A 523 -28.84 -7.87 -3.97
C GLY A 523 -28.38 -7.75 -2.50
N PRO A 524 -28.72 -8.74 -1.64
CA PRO A 524 -28.37 -8.71 -0.21
C PRO A 524 -26.87 -8.89 0.03
N ILE A 525 -26.33 -8.25 1.08
CA ILE A 525 -24.97 -8.51 1.57
C ILE A 525 -25.01 -9.72 2.51
N LEU A 526 -24.28 -10.78 2.16
CA LEU A 526 -23.97 -11.88 3.07
C LEU A 526 -22.87 -11.47 4.02
N ILE A 527 -22.97 -11.89 5.27
CA ILE A 527 -21.86 -11.77 6.19
C ILE A 527 -21.60 -13.12 6.85
N ALA A 528 -20.33 -13.57 6.84
CA ALA A 528 -19.95 -14.77 7.57
C ALA A 528 -19.97 -14.48 9.06
N PRO A 529 -20.64 -15.31 9.88
CA PRO A 529 -20.39 -15.35 11.31
C PRO A 529 -18.90 -15.54 11.58
N SER A 530 -18.30 -14.68 12.39
CA SER A 530 -16.88 -14.77 12.76
C SER A 530 -16.49 -16.12 13.39
N GLY A 531 -17.45 -16.86 13.95
CA GLY A 531 -17.25 -18.22 14.48
C GLY A 531 -17.12 -19.33 13.43
N ASN A 532 -17.40 -19.06 12.15
CA ASN A 532 -17.32 -20.04 11.07
C ASN A 532 -16.07 -19.88 10.19
N VAL A 533 -15.14 -19.00 10.60
CA VAL A 533 -13.94 -18.73 9.82
C VAL A 533 -12.75 -19.46 10.42
N THR A 534 -12.10 -20.28 9.60
CA THR A 534 -10.85 -20.95 9.91
C THR A 534 -9.76 -20.45 8.97
N TYR A 535 -8.51 -20.49 9.40
CA TYR A 535 -7.39 -20.05 8.58
C TYR A 535 -6.15 -20.91 8.81
N TRP A 536 -5.27 -20.92 7.82
CA TRP A 536 -3.96 -21.54 7.88
C TRP A 536 -2.98 -20.84 6.93
N ASN A 537 -1.69 -20.98 7.23
CA ASN A 537 -0.63 -20.51 6.34
C ASN A 537 -0.48 -21.50 5.19
N VAL A 538 -0.39 -20.99 3.96
CA VAL A 538 -0.23 -21.79 2.73
C VAL A 538 1.22 -21.94 2.35
#